data_AF-A0A378FVU5-F1
#
_entry.id   AF-A0A378FVU5-F1
#
_cell.length_a   1.000
_cell.length_b   1.000
_cell.length_c   1.000
_cell.angle_alpha   90.00
_cell.angle_beta   90.00
_cell.angle_gamma   90.00
#
_symmetry.space_group_name_H-M   'P 1'
#
loop_
_entity.id
_entity.type
_entity.pdbx_description
1 polymer ?
#
loop_
_entity_poly.entity_id
_entity_poly.type
_entity_poly.pdbx_seq_one_letter_code
_entity_poly.pdbx_strand_id
1 'polypeptide(L)'
;MKKPTSTPHDAVFKTYLSHPDTARDFLQLYLPETLLKVCDLRTLHLESGHFVEDDLRPFYADILYSLKTTAGDGYIYALIEHQSTPDRHMAFRLMRYAIAAMQRHLDAGHDRLPLVIPVLFYHGLVSPYPFSLRWLDEFIAPELAGHLYHGAFPLADITVIPDDEIATHQRMATLELLAKTYSDNAIWRSSSTS
;
A
#
# COMPACT_ATOMS: atom_id res chain seq x y z
N MET A 1 -11.32 14.63 -18.67
CA MET A 1 -11.91 14.99 -17.37
C MET A 1 -11.29 16.28 -16.86
N LYS A 2 -12.10 17.25 -16.41
CA LYS A 2 -11.62 18.49 -15.79
C LYS A 2 -10.97 18.14 -14.44
N LYS A 3 -9.75 18.64 -14.20
CA LYS A 3 -9.05 18.56 -12.91
C LYS A 3 -9.96 19.12 -11.80
N PRO A 4 -10.02 18.52 -10.61
CA PRO A 4 -10.43 19.29 -9.44
C PRO A 4 -9.31 20.31 -9.20
N THR A 5 -9.62 21.58 -9.40
CA THR A 5 -8.78 22.69 -8.96
C THR A 5 -8.57 22.57 -7.45
N SER A 6 -7.32 22.60 -6.99
CA SER A 6 -6.95 22.75 -5.58
C SER A 6 -7.86 23.81 -4.95
N THR A 7 -8.75 23.39 -4.05
CA THR A 7 -9.60 24.34 -3.34
C THR A 7 -8.73 25.12 -2.35
N PRO A 8 -9.06 26.37 -1.98
CA PRO A 8 -8.30 27.11 -0.97
C PRO A 8 -8.11 26.34 0.34
N HIS A 9 -9.09 25.50 0.71
CA HIS A 9 -9.02 24.65 1.89
C HIS A 9 -7.97 23.54 1.79
N ASP A 10 -7.83 22.91 0.62
CA ASP A 10 -6.80 21.90 0.34
C ASP A 10 -5.38 22.51 0.45
N ALA A 11 -5.19 23.70 -0.13
CA ALA A 11 -3.91 24.41 -0.06
C ALA A 11 -3.53 24.80 1.38
N VAL A 12 -4.50 25.29 2.17
CA VAL A 12 -4.29 25.62 3.59
C VAL A 12 -3.93 24.36 4.37
N PHE A 13 -4.68 23.28 4.21
CA PHE A 13 -4.41 22.01 4.89
C PHE A 13 -3.00 21.49 4.61
N LYS A 14 -2.61 21.43 3.33
CA LYS A 14 -1.25 21.05 2.90
C LYS A 14 -0.19 21.94 3.53
N THR A 15 -0.40 23.25 3.54
CA THR A 15 0.56 24.21 4.11
C THR A 15 0.78 23.94 5.60
N TYR A 16 -0.29 23.76 6.38
CA TYR A 16 -0.19 23.50 7.81
C TYR A 16 0.46 22.14 8.11
N LEU A 17 0.00 21.06 7.45
CA LEU A 17 0.53 19.73 7.71
C LEU A 17 1.90 19.44 7.07
N SER A 18 2.40 20.31 6.18
CA SER A 18 3.80 20.26 5.76
C SER A 18 4.77 20.69 6.88
N HIS A 19 4.27 21.32 7.96
CA HIS A 19 5.09 21.65 9.12
C HIS A 19 5.16 20.44 10.08
N PRO A 20 6.37 19.95 10.42
CA PRO A 20 6.52 18.75 11.26
C PRO A 20 5.87 18.84 12.64
N ASP A 21 5.82 20.02 13.24
CA ASP A 21 5.18 20.21 14.55
C ASP A 21 3.66 20.05 14.47
N THR A 22 3.02 20.65 13.46
CA THR A 22 1.59 20.46 13.21
C THR A 22 1.26 19.01 12.89
N ALA A 23 2.09 18.35 12.06
CA ALA A 23 1.92 16.94 11.74
C ALA A 23 2.09 16.05 12.99
N ARG A 24 3.02 16.39 13.87
CA ARG A 24 3.20 15.70 15.15
C ARG A 24 1.95 15.79 16.02
N ASP A 25 1.43 17.00 16.22
CA ASP A 25 0.22 17.24 17.00
C ASP A 25 -0.97 16.48 16.39
N PHE A 26 -1.11 16.53 15.07
CA PHE A 26 -2.13 15.77 14.34
C PHE A 26 -2.05 14.27 14.63
N LEU A 27 -0.88 13.66 14.49
CA LEU A 27 -0.71 12.22 14.72
C LEU A 27 -0.94 11.85 16.20
N GLN A 28 -0.53 12.70 17.14
CA GLN A 28 -0.81 12.50 18.57
C GLN A 28 -2.29 12.54 18.91
N LEU A 29 -3.05 13.42 18.26
CA LEU A 29 -4.48 13.59 18.52
C LEU A 29 -5.33 12.49 17.86
N TYR A 30 -4.96 12.04 16.67
CA TYR A 30 -5.86 11.24 15.82
C TYR A 30 -5.42 9.79 15.60
N LEU A 31 -4.17 9.40 15.91
CA LEU A 31 -3.80 7.99 15.83
C LEU A 31 -4.32 7.20 17.04
N PRO A 32 -4.85 5.98 16.83
CA PRO A 32 -5.09 5.04 17.92
C PRO A 32 -3.83 4.79 18.76
N GLU A 33 -3.99 4.63 20.07
CA GLU A 33 -2.88 4.45 21.02
C GLU A 33 -1.95 3.29 20.64
N THR A 34 -2.49 2.21 20.06
CA THR A 34 -1.72 1.05 19.59
C THR A 34 -0.75 1.39 18.47
N LEU A 35 -1.13 2.27 17.55
CA LEU A 35 -0.26 2.76 16.47
C LEU A 35 0.69 3.84 16.99
N LEU A 36 0.22 4.72 17.87
CA LEU A 36 1.03 5.79 18.44
C LEU A 36 2.24 5.22 19.22
N LYS A 37 2.05 4.12 19.95
CA LYS A 37 3.11 3.45 20.75
C LYS A 37 4.29 2.94 19.93
N VAL A 38 4.09 2.66 18.64
CA VAL A 38 5.15 2.17 17.75
C VAL A 38 5.85 3.28 16.97
N CYS A 39 5.35 4.52 17.03
CA CYS A 39 5.84 5.68 16.29
C CYS A 39 6.81 6.55 17.12
N ASP A 40 8.06 6.76 16.66
CA ASP A 40 8.91 7.82 17.21
C ASP A 40 8.66 9.16 16.49
N LEU A 41 7.67 9.91 16.98
CA LEU A 41 7.25 11.18 16.38
C LEU A 41 8.31 12.30 16.41
N ARG A 42 9.43 12.11 17.12
CA ARG A 42 10.56 13.07 17.07
C ARG A 42 11.35 12.96 15.77
N THR A 43 11.17 11.85 15.05
CA THR A 43 11.89 11.53 13.81
C THR A 43 11.07 11.80 12.55
N LEU A 44 9.94 12.51 12.67
CA LEU A 44 9.08 12.88 11.54
C LEU A 44 9.88 13.62 10.46
N HIS A 45 9.89 13.04 9.27
CA HIS A 45 10.53 13.60 8.09
C HIS A 45 9.53 13.66 6.94
N LEU A 46 9.32 14.85 6.39
CA LEU A 46 8.39 15.05 5.26
C LEU A 46 9.02 14.49 3.99
N GLU A 47 8.32 13.56 3.34
CA GLU A 47 8.78 12.93 2.10
C GLU A 47 8.36 13.75 0.88
N SER A 48 9.29 13.98 -0.05
CA SER A 48 9.00 14.75 -1.27
C SER A 48 8.09 13.97 -2.23
N GLY A 49 6.98 14.56 -2.66
CA GLY A 49 6.02 13.97 -3.61
C GLY A 49 6.46 13.95 -5.08
N HIS A 50 7.76 14.12 -5.39
CA HIS A 50 8.26 14.31 -6.77
C HIS A 50 8.54 13.02 -7.55
N PHE A 51 8.27 11.83 -7.01
CA PHE A 51 8.77 10.55 -7.54
C PHE A 51 7.64 9.57 -7.86
N VAL A 52 6.90 9.87 -8.93
CA VAL A 52 5.69 9.13 -9.29
C VAL A 52 5.65 8.93 -10.79
N GLU A 53 5.58 7.66 -11.22
CA GLU A 53 5.34 7.27 -12.60
C GLU A 53 4.20 8.07 -13.23
N ASP A 54 4.35 8.39 -14.50
CA ASP A 54 3.55 9.38 -15.21
C ASP A 54 2.02 9.18 -15.11
N ASP A 55 1.57 7.95 -14.84
CA ASP A 55 0.17 7.50 -14.77
C ASP A 55 -0.48 7.57 -13.37
N LEU A 56 0.32 7.68 -12.29
CA LEU A 56 -0.19 7.71 -10.91
C LEU A 56 -0.23 9.12 -10.29
N ARG A 57 0.31 10.13 -10.99
CA ARG A 57 0.41 11.54 -10.56
C ARG A 57 -0.88 12.22 -10.08
N PRO A 58 -2.10 11.85 -10.51
CA PRO A 58 -3.33 12.46 -9.97
C PRO A 58 -3.73 11.95 -8.58
N PHE A 59 -3.05 10.94 -8.04
CA PHE A 59 -3.54 10.08 -6.95
C PHE A 59 -2.60 10.07 -5.75
N TYR A 60 -1.90 11.15 -5.43
CA TYR A 60 -1.02 11.15 -4.25
C TYR A 60 -1.71 11.81 -3.08
N ALA A 61 -1.51 11.18 -1.92
CA ALA A 61 -1.84 11.73 -0.64
C ALA A 61 -1.27 13.12 -0.50
N ASP A 62 -2.04 14.00 0.10
CA ASP A 62 -1.65 15.40 0.24
C ASP A 62 -0.34 15.57 1.02
N ILE A 63 -0.07 14.66 1.97
CA ILE A 63 1.12 14.66 2.83
C ILE A 63 1.59 13.23 3.14
N LEU A 64 2.90 12.97 3.03
CA LEU A 64 3.54 11.71 3.43
C LEU A 64 4.73 12.00 4.36
N TYR A 65 4.71 11.42 5.56
CA TYR A 65 5.84 11.49 6.49
C TYR A 65 6.47 10.11 6.66
N SER A 66 7.80 10.05 6.73
CA SER A 66 8.52 8.92 7.29
C SER A 66 8.87 9.19 8.75
N LEU A 67 8.95 8.13 9.54
CA LEU A 67 9.39 8.16 10.93
C LEU A 67 9.94 6.78 11.33
N LYS A 68 10.79 6.75 12.35
CA LYS A 68 11.32 5.50 12.92
C LYS A 68 10.32 4.83 13.85
N THR A 69 10.49 3.53 14.02
CA THR A 69 9.80 2.80 15.08
C THR A 69 10.46 3.02 16.45
N THR A 70 9.68 2.89 17.53
CA THR A 70 10.22 2.87 18.90
C THR A 70 11.10 1.65 19.19
N ALA A 71 11.03 0.61 18.37
CA ALA A 71 11.78 -0.64 18.50
C ALA A 71 13.10 -0.68 17.70
N GLY A 72 13.45 0.37 16.95
CA GLY A 72 14.70 0.45 16.18
C GLY A 72 14.48 0.67 14.67
N ASP A 73 15.35 0.07 13.85
CA ASP A 73 15.41 0.26 12.40
C ASP A 73 14.18 -0.33 11.71
N GLY A 74 13.16 0.51 11.59
CA GLY A 74 11.94 0.27 10.83
C GLY A 74 11.34 1.62 10.47
N TYR A 75 10.83 1.74 9.26
CA TYR A 75 10.16 2.95 8.79
C TYR A 75 8.65 2.76 8.90
N ILE A 76 8.00 3.71 9.56
CA ILE A 76 6.55 3.90 9.46
C ILE A 76 6.32 5.08 8.53
N TYR A 77 5.37 4.95 7.62
CA TYR A 77 4.89 6.08 6.85
C TYR A 77 3.51 6.50 7.36
N ALA A 78 3.36 7.78 7.72
CA ALA A 78 2.06 8.37 7.99
C ALA A 78 1.59 9.08 6.72
N LEU A 79 0.47 8.60 6.17
CA LEU A 79 -0.13 9.10 4.95
C LEU A 79 -1.39 9.85 5.31
N ILE A 80 -1.45 11.15 4.99
CA ILE A 80 -2.57 12.00 5.39
C ILE A 80 -3.27 12.54 4.15
N GLU A 81 -4.56 12.22 4.04
CA GLU A 81 -5.44 12.63 2.95
C GLU A 81 -6.47 13.64 3.44
N HIS A 82 -6.69 14.70 2.69
CA HIS A 82 -7.72 15.69 2.94
C HIS A 82 -8.98 15.43 2.12
N GLN A 83 -10.15 15.55 2.75
CA GLN A 83 -11.41 15.63 2.01
C GLN A 83 -12.44 16.56 2.63
N SER A 84 -13.08 17.37 1.78
CA SER A 84 -14.26 18.17 2.10
C SER A 84 -15.57 17.57 1.56
N THR A 85 -15.49 16.59 0.66
CA THR A 85 -16.65 15.92 0.06
C THR A 85 -16.49 14.42 0.24
N PRO A 86 -17.49 13.69 0.78
CA PRO A 86 -17.40 12.24 0.93
C PRO A 86 -17.11 11.52 -0.38
N ASP A 87 -16.18 10.57 -0.33
CA ASP A 87 -15.88 9.66 -1.44
C ASP A 87 -16.18 8.21 -1.04
N ARG A 88 -17.08 7.57 -1.80
CA ARG A 88 -17.50 6.19 -1.56
C ARG A 88 -16.33 5.21 -1.59
N HIS A 89 -15.31 5.48 -2.41
CA HIS A 89 -14.15 4.61 -2.64
C HIS A 89 -12.89 5.10 -1.91
N MET A 90 -13.06 5.94 -0.89
CA MET A 90 -11.94 6.49 -0.13
C MET A 90 -11.07 5.41 0.51
N ALA A 91 -11.66 4.37 1.09
CA ALA A 91 -10.89 3.32 1.75
C ALA A 91 -9.96 2.60 0.77
N PHE A 92 -10.47 2.20 -0.40
CA PHE A 92 -9.66 1.62 -1.47
C PHE A 92 -8.61 2.60 -2.00
N ARG A 93 -8.94 3.90 -2.09
CA ARG A 93 -8.00 4.94 -2.50
C ARG A 93 -6.82 5.05 -1.52
N LEU A 94 -7.08 5.10 -0.22
CA LEU A 94 -6.04 5.11 0.82
C LEU A 94 -5.15 3.86 0.74
N MET A 95 -5.73 2.68 0.50
CA MET A 95 -4.95 1.45 0.34
C MET A 95 -4.03 1.49 -0.87
N ARG A 96 -4.50 2.01 -2.01
CA ARG A 96 -3.64 2.20 -3.20
C ARG A 96 -2.46 3.10 -2.88
N TYR A 97 -2.68 4.17 -2.12
CA TYR A 97 -1.60 5.08 -1.77
C TYR A 97 -0.61 4.42 -0.79
N ALA A 98 -1.12 3.64 0.16
CA ALA A 98 -0.28 2.87 1.08
C ALA A 98 0.61 1.86 0.34
N ILE A 99 0.05 1.11 -0.61
CA ILE A 99 0.80 0.16 -1.46
C ILE A 99 1.85 0.89 -2.30
N ALA A 100 1.53 2.07 -2.86
CA ALA A 100 2.50 2.86 -3.60
C ALA A 100 3.67 3.34 -2.71
N ALA A 101 3.39 3.75 -1.48
CA ALA A 101 4.43 4.11 -0.52
C ALA A 101 5.30 2.91 -0.11
N MET A 102 4.68 1.74 0.06
CA MET A 102 5.37 0.46 0.28
C MET A 102 6.30 0.09 -0.88
N GLN A 103 5.83 0.21 -2.12
CA GLN A 103 6.65 -0.06 -3.32
C GLN A 103 7.85 0.89 -3.39
N ARG A 104 7.65 2.19 -3.18
CA ARG A 104 8.74 3.18 -3.16
C ARG A 104 9.81 2.85 -2.13
N HIS A 105 9.41 2.31 -0.98
CA HIS A 105 10.35 1.88 0.05
C HIS A 105 11.23 0.73 -0.47
N LEU A 106 10.66 -0.26 -1.15
CA LEU A 106 11.44 -1.33 -1.77
C LEU A 106 12.36 -0.80 -2.89
N ASP A 107 11.85 0.10 -3.73
CA ASP A 107 12.61 0.70 -4.83
C ASP A 107 13.81 1.54 -4.34
N ALA A 108 13.73 2.07 -3.12
CA ALA A 108 14.84 2.75 -2.45
C ALA A 108 15.95 1.80 -1.95
N GLY A 109 15.82 0.49 -2.17
CA GLY A 109 16.80 -0.52 -1.81
C GLY A 109 16.57 -1.18 -0.45
N HIS A 110 15.42 -0.95 0.17
CA HIS A 110 15.04 -1.66 1.41
C HIS A 110 14.56 -3.08 1.10
N ASP A 111 14.85 -4.02 2.00
CA ASP A 111 14.58 -5.46 1.83
C ASP A 111 13.24 -5.92 2.43
N ARG A 112 12.55 -5.03 3.16
CA ARG A 112 11.29 -5.32 3.85
C ARG A 112 10.30 -4.18 3.65
N LEU A 113 9.01 -4.51 3.76
CA LEU A 113 7.95 -3.51 3.70
C LEU A 113 7.90 -2.64 4.96
N PRO A 114 7.60 -1.33 4.82
CA PRO A 114 7.31 -0.45 5.95
C PRO A 114 5.84 -0.62 6.38
N LEU A 115 5.53 -0.24 7.62
CA LEU A 115 4.14 -0.05 8.02
C LEU A 115 3.65 1.31 7.47
N VAL A 116 2.57 1.32 6.71
CA VAL A 116 1.96 2.58 6.22
C VAL A 116 0.62 2.79 6.89
N ILE A 117 0.45 3.93 7.55
CA ILE A 117 -0.74 4.31 8.31
C ILE A 117 -1.49 5.40 7.51
N PRO A 118 -2.52 5.03 6.73
CA PRO A 118 -3.39 6.01 6.09
C PRO A 118 -4.33 6.66 7.12
N VAL A 119 -4.43 7.98 7.06
CA VAL A 119 -5.31 8.79 7.90
C VAL A 119 -6.11 9.72 6.99
N LEU A 120 -7.44 9.64 7.07
CA LEU A 120 -8.33 10.58 6.41
C LEU A 120 -8.65 11.74 7.35
N PHE A 121 -8.28 12.95 6.96
CA PHE A 121 -8.80 14.18 7.55
C PHE A 121 -10.01 14.66 6.75
N TYR A 122 -11.20 14.39 7.30
CA TYR A 122 -12.46 14.76 6.68
C TYR A 122 -13.11 15.95 7.41
N HIS A 123 -13.53 16.98 6.66
CA HIS A 123 -14.22 18.15 7.22
C HIS A 123 -15.43 18.61 6.39
N GLY A 124 -16.09 17.67 5.71
CA GLY A 124 -17.23 17.98 4.85
C GLY A 124 -18.54 18.29 5.58
N LEU A 125 -19.53 18.75 4.81
CA LEU A 125 -20.86 19.12 5.32
C LEU A 125 -21.71 17.91 5.74
N VAL A 126 -21.46 16.74 5.14
CA VAL A 126 -22.15 15.50 5.51
C VAL A 126 -21.49 14.93 6.75
N SER A 127 -22.20 14.86 7.87
CA SER A 127 -21.68 14.38 9.14
C SER A 127 -22.68 13.41 9.81
N PRO A 128 -22.22 12.25 10.34
CA PRO A 128 -20.84 11.74 10.28
C PRO A 128 -20.40 11.35 8.86
N TYR A 129 -19.11 11.05 8.66
CA TYR A 129 -18.61 10.55 7.39
C TYR A 129 -19.40 9.29 6.98
N PRO A 130 -20.00 9.22 5.77
CA PRO A 130 -21.04 8.24 5.47
C PRO A 130 -20.53 6.89 4.94
N PHE A 131 -19.22 6.73 4.68
CA PHE A 131 -18.66 5.53 4.06
C PHE A 131 -17.66 4.81 4.97
N SER A 132 -17.52 3.49 4.80
CA SER A 132 -16.53 2.72 5.56
C SER A 132 -15.10 3.14 5.18
N LEU A 133 -14.20 3.16 6.16
CA LEU A 133 -12.75 3.30 5.95
C LEU A 133 -12.01 1.96 5.93
N ARG A 134 -12.73 0.85 6.03
CA ARG A 134 -12.21 -0.49 5.82
C ARG A 134 -12.45 -0.90 4.37
N TRP A 135 -11.39 -0.91 3.56
CA TRP A 135 -11.46 -1.15 2.11
C TRP A 135 -12.09 -2.49 1.73
N LEU A 136 -12.00 -3.49 2.61
CA LEU A 136 -12.62 -4.80 2.40
C LEU A 136 -14.15 -4.75 2.38
N ASP A 137 -14.76 -3.71 2.95
CA ASP A 137 -16.21 -3.54 2.95
C ASP A 137 -16.74 -3.09 1.58
N GLU A 138 -15.85 -2.72 0.64
CA GLU A 138 -16.21 -2.35 -0.73
C GLU A 138 -16.46 -3.57 -1.63
N PHE A 139 -16.10 -4.78 -1.20
CA PHE A 139 -16.36 -6.01 -1.94
C PHE A 139 -17.83 -6.45 -1.80
N ILE A 140 -18.34 -7.15 -2.81
CA ILE A 140 -19.67 -7.78 -2.76
C ILE A 140 -19.75 -8.80 -1.60
N ALA A 141 -18.64 -9.50 -1.31
CA ALA A 141 -18.52 -10.45 -0.20
C ALA A 141 -17.32 -10.09 0.71
N PRO A 142 -17.48 -9.18 1.67
CA PRO A 142 -16.39 -8.68 2.53
C PRO A 142 -15.68 -9.77 3.34
N GLU A 143 -16.41 -10.80 3.78
CA GLU A 143 -15.82 -11.92 4.52
C GLU A 143 -14.90 -12.76 3.64
N LEU A 144 -15.29 -13.07 2.40
CA LEU A 144 -14.44 -13.79 1.46
C LEU A 144 -13.20 -12.97 1.10
N ALA A 145 -13.35 -11.67 0.87
CA ALA A 145 -12.22 -10.76 0.66
C ALA A 145 -11.29 -10.76 1.89
N GLY A 146 -11.86 -10.75 3.10
CA GLY A 146 -11.10 -10.87 4.35
C GLY A 146 -10.25 -12.13 4.41
N HIS A 147 -10.81 -13.30 4.07
CA HIS A 147 -10.04 -14.56 4.02
C HIS A 147 -8.94 -14.52 2.96
N LEU A 148 -9.22 -14.00 1.78
CA LEU A 148 -8.26 -13.93 0.68
C LEU A 148 -7.09 -12.99 0.99
N TYR A 149 -7.36 -11.78 1.48
CA TYR A 149 -6.35 -10.72 1.60
C TYR A 149 -5.62 -10.70 2.97
N HIS A 150 -6.07 -11.47 3.96
CA HIS A 150 -5.30 -11.74 5.18
C HIS A 150 -4.59 -13.10 5.18
N GLY A 151 -4.87 -13.96 4.20
CA GLY A 151 -4.25 -15.27 4.05
C GLY A 151 -3.05 -15.27 3.10
N ALA A 152 -2.40 -16.42 2.98
CA ALA A 152 -1.47 -16.67 1.90
C ALA A 152 -2.23 -16.74 0.57
N PHE A 153 -1.69 -16.10 -0.48
CA PHE A 153 -2.26 -16.25 -1.82
C PHE A 153 -2.08 -17.68 -2.33
N PRO A 154 -3.01 -18.19 -3.17
CA PRO A 154 -2.86 -19.49 -3.81
C PRO A 154 -1.56 -19.55 -4.61
N LEU A 155 -0.74 -20.57 -4.35
CA LEU A 155 0.49 -20.87 -5.08
C LEU A 155 0.29 -22.14 -5.92
N ALA A 156 0.43 -22.01 -7.24
CA ALA A 156 0.53 -23.15 -8.15
C ALA A 156 2.01 -23.49 -8.37
N ASP A 157 2.60 -24.23 -7.44
CA ASP A 157 3.99 -24.67 -7.53
C ASP A 157 4.11 -25.95 -8.35
N ILE A 158 4.30 -25.80 -9.66
CA ILE A 158 4.44 -26.96 -10.57
C ILE A 158 5.72 -27.75 -10.31
N THR A 159 6.71 -27.19 -9.59
CA THR A 159 8.01 -27.86 -9.38
C THR A 159 7.90 -29.09 -8.48
N VAL A 160 6.86 -29.15 -7.64
CA VAL A 160 6.61 -30.28 -6.72
C VAL A 160 5.58 -31.28 -7.24
N ILE A 161 4.90 -30.98 -8.35
CA ILE A 161 3.85 -31.84 -8.92
C ILE A 161 4.51 -32.83 -9.89
N PRO A 162 4.33 -34.16 -9.76
CA PRO A 162 4.85 -35.14 -10.71
C PRO A 162 4.33 -34.96 -12.14
N ASP A 163 5.12 -35.33 -13.16
CA ASP A 163 4.75 -35.14 -14.58
C ASP A 163 3.53 -35.97 -14.99
N ASP A 164 3.35 -37.15 -14.40
CA ASP A 164 2.18 -38.01 -14.61
C ASP A 164 0.90 -37.40 -14.00
N GLU A 165 1.03 -36.69 -12.88
CA GLU A 165 -0.07 -35.90 -12.30
C GLU A 165 -0.39 -34.69 -13.20
N ILE A 166 0.63 -33.95 -13.66
CA ILE A 166 0.47 -32.83 -14.61
C ILE A 166 -0.22 -33.28 -15.89
N ALA A 167 0.07 -34.48 -16.40
CA ALA A 167 -0.58 -35.03 -17.59
C ALA A 167 -2.12 -35.12 -17.46
N THR A 168 -2.66 -35.10 -16.24
CA THR A 168 -4.10 -35.09 -15.97
C THR A 168 -4.73 -33.69 -15.95
N HIS A 169 -3.94 -32.61 -15.95
CA HIS A 169 -4.38 -31.21 -15.85
C HIS A 169 -5.03 -30.65 -17.14
N GLN A 170 -5.49 -31.53 -18.03
CA GLN A 170 -6.21 -31.18 -19.26
C GLN A 170 -5.44 -30.16 -20.11
N ARG A 171 -6.01 -28.96 -20.32
CA ARG A 171 -5.43 -27.89 -21.15
C ARG A 171 -4.19 -27.24 -20.54
N MET A 172 -3.98 -27.37 -19.23
CA MET A 172 -2.82 -26.80 -18.53
C MET A 172 -1.58 -27.68 -18.66
N ALA A 173 -1.75 -28.99 -18.83
CA ALA A 173 -0.64 -29.96 -18.87
C ALA A 173 0.48 -29.55 -19.83
N THR A 174 0.13 -29.10 -21.05
CA THR A 174 1.11 -28.65 -22.05
C THR A 174 1.93 -27.45 -21.55
N LEU A 175 1.29 -26.44 -20.96
CA LEU A 175 1.98 -25.26 -20.44
C LEU A 175 2.89 -25.62 -19.27
N GLU A 176 2.42 -26.47 -18.36
CA GLU A 176 3.14 -26.88 -17.16
C GLU A 176 4.37 -27.73 -17.48
N LEU A 177 4.24 -28.72 -18.36
CA LEU A 177 5.37 -29.55 -18.83
C LEU A 177 6.40 -28.73 -19.62
N LEU A 178 5.95 -27.79 -20.46
CA LEU A 178 6.86 -26.87 -21.16
C LEU A 178 7.63 -25.99 -20.16
N ALA A 179 6.94 -25.39 -19.18
CA ALA A 179 7.55 -24.55 -18.16
C ALA A 179 8.61 -25.30 -17.33
N LYS A 180 8.34 -26.57 -16.98
CA LYS A 180 9.33 -27.44 -16.32
C LYS A 180 10.56 -27.69 -17.20
N THR A 181 10.34 -28.06 -18.45
CA THR A 181 11.45 -28.34 -19.39
C THR A 181 12.37 -27.13 -19.56
N TYR A 182 11.82 -25.91 -19.62
CA TYR A 182 12.65 -24.69 -19.67
C TYR A 182 13.44 -24.46 -18.39
N SER A 183 12.86 -24.76 -17.23
CA SER A 183 13.50 -24.59 -15.92
C SER A 183 14.67 -25.56 -15.74
N ASP A 184 14.49 -26.84 -16.09
CA ASP A 184 15.55 -27.85 -16.00
C ASP A 184 16.74 -27.52 -16.91
N ASN A 185 16.46 -27.04 -18.12
CA ASN A 185 17.50 -26.60 -19.07
C ASN A 185 18.26 -25.36 -18.57
N ALA A 186 17.60 -24.44 -17.86
CA ALA A 186 18.25 -23.29 -17.25
C ALA A 186 19.18 -23.69 -16.09
N ILE A 187 18.75 -24.63 -15.25
CA ILE A 187 19.56 -25.21 -14.16
C ILE A 187 20.78 -25.96 -14.72
N TRP A 188 20.60 -26.73 -15.79
CA TRP A 188 21.71 -27.46 -16.42
C TRP A 188 22.77 -26.53 -17.02
N ARG A 189 22.36 -25.40 -17.61
CA ARG A 189 23.29 -24.40 -18.18
C ARG A 189 24.08 -23.62 -17.12
N SER A 190 23.48 -23.33 -15.96
CA SER A 190 24.18 -22.65 -14.86
C SER A 190 25.16 -23.56 -14.12
N SER A 191 24.88 -24.86 -14.05
CA SER A 191 25.75 -25.86 -13.41
C SER A 191 26.89 -26.38 -14.31
N SER A 192 26.84 -26.15 -15.62
CA SER A 192 27.91 -26.51 -16.57
C SER A 192 28.87 -25.35 -16.90
N THR A 193 28.68 -24.18 -16.28
CA THR A 193 29.56 -22.99 -16.40
C THR A 193 30.29 -22.63 -15.10
N SER A 194 30.24 -23.51 -14.08
CA SER A 194 30.99 -23.39 -12.82
C SER A 194 32.19 -24.33 -12.78
#